data_AF-A0A535HMR3-F1
#
_entry.id   AF-A0A535HMR3-F1
#
_cell.length_a   1.000
_cell.length_b   1.000
_cell.length_c   1.000
_cell.angle_alpha   90.00
_cell.angle_beta   90.00
_cell.angle_gamma   90.00
#
_symmetry.space_group_name_H-M   'P 1'
#
loop_
_entity.id
_entity.type
_entity.pdbx_description
1 polymer ?
#
loop_
_entity_poly.entity_id
_entity_poly.type
_entity_poly.pdbx_seq_one_letter_code
_entity_poly.pdbx_strand_id
1 'polypeptide(L)'
;MTGEVATQPRWRVHLPTADQTCVRLALPRLGERDPWPLARVLAELASLGGRPTERTRALGSGRGTPVIASSELRWHGCPLAVESFHDVGGGAGELAISAPSWDELTALLPGEDAYWELIDTAAMAAGARYGAVVDGEPLETEEPAGVAAWEEMVRRHLGVLARPGSFGAGPALAAPYRELPLSGLAVLLR
;
A
#
# COMPACT_ATOMS: atom_id res chain seq x y z
N MET A 1 43.35 1.69 -2.24
CA MET A 1 42.05 0.99 -2.23
C MET A 1 41.36 1.30 -0.92
N THR A 2 40.57 2.36 -0.89
CA THR A 2 39.67 2.68 0.23
C THR A 2 38.44 1.82 0.06
N GLY A 3 38.27 0.83 0.95
CA GLY A 3 37.05 0.03 1.02
C GLY A 3 35.89 0.92 1.43
N GLU A 4 34.92 1.05 0.54
CA GLU A 4 33.65 1.69 0.83
C GLU A 4 32.92 0.78 1.83
N VAL A 5 32.89 1.19 3.09
CA VAL A 5 32.05 0.53 4.09
C VAL A 5 30.61 0.86 3.69
N ALA A 6 29.96 -0.05 2.97
CA ALA A 6 28.54 0.05 2.69
C ALA A 6 27.80 0.04 4.03
N THR A 7 27.46 1.22 4.53
CA THR A 7 26.56 1.36 5.67
C THR A 7 25.23 0.76 5.25
N GLN A 8 24.86 -0.37 5.87
CA GLN A 8 23.56 -0.99 5.67
C GLN A 8 22.46 0.06 5.86
N PRO A 9 21.42 0.05 5.01
CA PRO A 9 20.30 0.95 5.17
C PRO A 9 19.69 0.78 6.56
N ARG A 10 19.48 1.89 7.27
CA ARG A 10 18.97 1.87 8.63
C ARG A 10 17.45 1.84 8.63
N TRP A 11 16.90 0.65 8.75
CA TRP A 11 15.47 0.42 8.97
C TRP A 11 15.17 0.51 10.48
N ARG A 12 14.15 1.27 10.88
CA ARG A 12 13.79 1.38 12.31
C ARG A 12 12.91 0.22 12.78
N VAL A 13 12.20 -0.42 11.86
CA VAL A 13 11.38 -1.61 12.11
C VAL A 13 11.70 -2.71 11.12
N HIS A 14 11.52 -3.94 11.57
CA HIS A 14 11.54 -5.13 10.72
C HIS A 14 10.12 -5.71 10.65
N LEU A 15 9.58 -5.87 9.45
CA LEU A 15 8.26 -6.50 9.24
C LEU A 15 8.49 -7.96 8.83
N PRO A 16 8.02 -8.95 9.61
CA PRO A 16 8.37 -10.36 9.42
C PRO A 16 7.54 -11.00 8.29
N THR A 17 7.74 -10.57 7.05
CA THR A 17 7.05 -11.12 5.88
C THR A 17 7.84 -12.29 5.30
N ALA A 18 7.23 -13.46 5.12
CA ALA A 18 7.94 -14.65 4.65
C ALA A 18 8.28 -14.61 3.15
N ASP A 19 7.30 -14.33 2.29
CA ASP A 19 7.46 -14.41 0.83
C ASP A 19 7.36 -13.04 0.14
N GLN A 20 6.42 -12.20 0.57
CA GLN A 20 6.16 -10.89 -0.03
C GLN A 20 5.73 -9.88 1.02
N THR A 21 6.09 -8.63 0.81
CA THR A 21 5.51 -7.51 1.56
C THR A 21 4.32 -6.98 0.78
N CYS A 22 3.12 -7.08 1.36
CA CYS A 22 1.89 -6.63 0.70
C CYS A 22 1.22 -5.50 1.49
N VAL A 23 0.90 -4.41 0.79
CA VAL A 23 0.04 -3.34 1.33
C VAL A 23 -1.29 -3.38 0.59
N ARG A 24 -2.38 -3.51 1.35
CA ARG A 24 -3.75 -3.38 0.83
C ARG A 24 -4.32 -2.03 1.25
N LEU A 25 -5.00 -1.36 0.33
CA LEU A 25 -5.56 -0.02 0.51
C LEU A 25 -7.05 -0.05 0.15
N ALA A 26 -7.90 0.39 1.08
CA ALA A 26 -9.33 0.51 0.85
C ALA A 26 -9.63 1.74 -0.01
N LEU A 27 -10.25 1.51 -1.16
CA LEU A 27 -10.57 2.54 -2.14
C LEU A 27 -11.96 3.14 -1.90
N PRO A 28 -12.18 4.41 -2.29
CA PRO A 28 -13.52 4.97 -2.32
C PRO A 28 -14.36 4.29 -3.39
N ARG A 29 -15.69 4.44 -3.29
CA ARG A 29 -16.58 4.09 -4.40
C ARG A 29 -16.25 4.95 -5.60
N LEU A 30 -16.18 4.35 -6.78
CA LEU A 30 -15.86 5.05 -8.00
C LEU A 30 -17.07 5.81 -8.54
N GLY A 31 -16.85 7.07 -8.91
CA GLY A 31 -17.80 7.83 -9.72
C GLY A 31 -17.71 7.43 -11.19
N GLU A 32 -18.79 7.62 -11.96
CA GLU A 32 -18.90 7.22 -13.37
C GLU A 32 -17.84 7.83 -14.31
N ARG A 33 -17.14 8.89 -13.88
CA ARG A 33 -16.16 9.64 -14.68
C ARG A 33 -14.74 9.63 -14.13
N ASP A 34 -14.49 8.89 -13.05
CA ASP A 34 -13.17 8.88 -12.43
C ASP A 34 -12.22 7.97 -13.22
N PRO A 35 -11.02 8.43 -13.64
CA PRO A 35 -9.99 7.54 -14.17
C PRO A 35 -9.73 6.39 -13.20
N TRP A 36 -9.52 5.19 -13.76
CA TRP A 36 -9.41 3.96 -12.97
C TRP A 36 -8.27 4.05 -11.94
N PRO A 37 -8.48 3.62 -10.68
CA PRO A 37 -7.48 3.73 -9.62
C PRO A 37 -6.12 3.19 -10.01
N LEU A 38 -6.08 2.01 -10.64
CA LEU A 38 -4.83 1.42 -11.11
C LEU A 38 -4.10 2.34 -12.09
N ALA A 39 -4.79 2.96 -13.05
CA ALA A 39 -4.15 3.83 -14.04
C ALA A 39 -3.54 5.08 -13.37
N ARG A 40 -4.23 5.67 -12.39
CA ARG A 40 -3.68 6.79 -11.59
C ARG A 40 -2.45 6.36 -10.80
N VAL A 41 -2.55 5.24 -10.09
CA VAL A 41 -1.46 4.70 -9.29
C VAL A 41 -0.25 4.42 -10.17
N LEU A 42 -0.42 3.75 -11.30
CA LEU A 42 0.70 3.46 -12.20
C LEU A 42 1.35 4.72 -12.78
N ALA A 43 0.57 5.76 -13.07
CA ALA A 43 1.10 7.04 -13.53
C ALA A 43 1.96 7.73 -12.46
N GLU A 44 1.50 7.74 -11.21
CA GLU A 44 2.26 8.32 -10.09
C GLU A 44 3.46 7.45 -9.70
N LEU A 45 3.35 6.12 -9.73
CA LEU A 45 4.51 5.24 -9.52
C LEU A 45 5.54 5.40 -10.65
N ALA A 46 5.12 5.70 -11.87
CA ALA A 46 6.03 6.01 -12.96
C ALA A 46 6.77 7.34 -12.75
N SER A 47 6.12 8.34 -12.15
CA SER A 47 6.77 9.61 -11.78
C SER A 47 7.85 9.41 -10.71
N LEU A 48 7.69 8.41 -9.84
CA LEU A 48 8.72 7.90 -8.90
C LEU A 48 9.78 6.98 -9.54
N GLY A 49 9.80 6.85 -10.87
CA GLY A 49 10.78 6.03 -11.59
C GLY A 49 10.41 4.55 -11.75
N GLY A 50 9.18 4.17 -11.42
CA GLY A 50 8.60 2.88 -11.76
C GLY A 50 8.51 2.68 -13.27
N ARG A 51 8.90 1.50 -13.76
CA ARG A 51 8.84 1.15 -15.18
C ARG A 51 8.02 -0.11 -15.37
N PRO A 52 6.92 -0.09 -16.16
CA PRO A 52 6.14 -1.29 -16.44
C PRO A 52 7.02 -2.39 -17.03
N THR A 53 6.91 -3.61 -16.49
CA THR A 53 7.59 -4.79 -17.03
C THR A 53 6.69 -5.63 -17.92
N GLU A 54 5.39 -5.56 -17.67
CA GLU A 54 4.36 -6.24 -18.45
C GLU A 54 3.27 -5.27 -18.90
N ARG A 55 2.41 -5.74 -19.80
CA ARG A 55 1.18 -5.01 -20.14
C ARG A 55 0.17 -5.17 -19.02
N THR A 56 -0.57 -4.10 -18.74
CA THR A 56 -1.70 -4.15 -17.81
C THR A 56 -2.72 -5.18 -18.25
N ARG A 57 -3.11 -6.05 -17.32
CA ARG A 57 -4.15 -7.06 -17.47
C ARG A 57 -5.42 -6.53 -16.84
N ALA A 58 -6.58 -6.82 -17.44
CA ALA A 58 -7.86 -6.42 -16.89
C ALA A 58 -8.90 -7.52 -17.12
N LEU A 59 -9.73 -7.78 -16.11
CA LEU A 59 -10.84 -8.71 -16.13
C LEU A 59 -12.12 -7.95 -15.76
N GLY A 60 -13.17 -8.10 -16.56
CA GLY A 60 -14.45 -7.46 -16.32
C GLY A 60 -15.47 -7.76 -17.42
N SER A 61 -16.58 -7.03 -17.42
CA SER A 61 -17.67 -7.19 -18.39
C SER A 61 -17.37 -6.64 -19.79
N GLY A 62 -16.19 -6.03 -19.99
CA GLY A 62 -15.84 -5.31 -21.21
C GLY A 62 -16.50 -3.92 -21.35
N ARG A 63 -17.26 -3.47 -20.33
CA ARG A 63 -17.88 -2.15 -20.26
C ARG A 63 -17.72 -1.55 -18.86
N GLY A 64 -17.31 -0.29 -18.77
CA GLY A 64 -17.10 0.39 -17.49
C GLY A 64 -15.83 -0.07 -16.77
N THR A 65 -15.82 0.04 -15.45
CA THR A 65 -14.68 -0.32 -14.59
C THR A 65 -14.44 -1.85 -14.58
N PRO A 66 -13.20 -2.33 -14.77
CA PRO A 66 -12.89 -3.74 -14.62
C PRO A 66 -13.08 -4.20 -13.16
N VAL A 67 -13.44 -5.46 -12.98
CA VAL A 67 -13.53 -6.11 -11.66
C VAL A 67 -12.14 -6.27 -11.07
N ILE A 68 -11.17 -6.65 -11.90
CA ILE A 68 -9.76 -6.75 -11.54
C ILE A 68 -8.94 -6.06 -12.61
N ALA A 69 -7.97 -5.26 -12.21
CA ALA A 69 -6.92 -4.78 -13.10
C ALA A 69 -5.57 -4.94 -12.40
N SER A 70 -4.56 -5.41 -13.11
CA SER A 70 -3.23 -5.61 -12.55
C SER A 70 -2.12 -5.24 -13.51
N SER A 71 -0.99 -4.83 -12.96
CA SER A 71 0.22 -4.52 -13.71
C SER A 71 1.45 -4.78 -12.86
N GLU A 72 2.53 -5.15 -13.53
CA GLU A 72 3.84 -5.31 -12.91
C GLU A 72 4.77 -4.19 -13.36
N LEU A 73 5.61 -3.71 -12.44
CA LEU A 73 6.61 -2.68 -12.69
C LEU A 73 7.90 -2.97 -11.93
N ARG A 74 9.01 -2.36 -12.38
CA ARG A 74 10.28 -2.29 -11.65
C ARG A 74 10.50 -0.88 -11.16
N TRP A 75 10.75 -0.73 -9.87
CA TRP A 75 11.07 0.54 -9.21
C TRP A 75 12.38 0.38 -8.45
N HIS A 76 13.41 1.16 -8.80
CA HIS A 76 14.79 0.98 -8.30
C HIS A 76 15.31 -0.47 -8.36
N GLY A 77 14.91 -1.23 -9.39
CA GLY A 77 15.27 -2.65 -9.53
C GLY A 77 14.40 -3.62 -8.74
N CYS A 78 13.64 -3.12 -7.75
CA CYS A 78 12.64 -3.87 -7.01
C CYS A 78 11.42 -4.18 -7.89
N PRO A 79 11.04 -5.46 -8.06
CA PRO A 79 9.80 -5.81 -8.75
C PRO A 79 8.60 -5.45 -7.86
N LEU A 80 7.55 -4.87 -8.44
CA LEU A 80 6.31 -4.58 -7.76
C LEU A 80 5.15 -5.09 -8.62
N ALA A 81 4.18 -5.73 -7.98
CA ALA A 81 2.89 -6.04 -8.56
C ALA A 81 1.83 -5.13 -7.95
N VAL A 82 1.02 -4.50 -8.80
CA VAL A 82 -0.06 -3.62 -8.37
C VAL A 82 -1.36 -4.16 -8.95
N GLU A 83 -2.33 -4.41 -8.09
CA GLU A 83 -3.63 -4.96 -8.46
C GLU A 83 -4.74 -4.16 -7.81
N SER A 84 -5.76 -3.80 -8.59
CA SER A 84 -6.98 -3.16 -8.09
C SER A 84 -8.17 -4.09 -8.27
N PHE A 85 -9.01 -4.18 -7.24
CA PHE A 85 -10.25 -4.95 -7.21
C PHE A 85 -11.44 -4.03 -6.99
N HIS A 86 -12.53 -4.28 -7.70
CA HIS A 86 -13.79 -3.56 -7.53
C HIS A 86 -14.97 -4.51 -7.53
N ASP A 87 -15.90 -4.30 -6.60
CA ASP A 87 -17.17 -5.01 -6.59
C ASP A 87 -17.96 -4.75 -7.88
N VAL A 88 -18.63 -5.81 -8.36
CA VAL A 88 -19.54 -5.74 -9.50
C VAL A 88 -20.66 -4.73 -9.18
N GLY A 89 -20.66 -3.58 -9.86
CA GLY A 89 -21.59 -2.47 -9.61
C GLY A 89 -20.94 -1.18 -9.10
N GLY A 90 -19.60 -1.11 -9.03
CA GLY A 90 -18.90 0.13 -8.64
C GLY A 90 -18.87 0.36 -7.13
N GLY A 91 -18.90 -0.72 -6.35
CA GLY A 91 -18.80 -0.69 -4.89
C GLY A 91 -17.43 -0.22 -4.39
N ALA A 92 -17.21 -0.36 -3.07
CA ALA A 92 -15.89 -0.08 -2.49
C ALA A 92 -14.87 -1.02 -3.15
N GLY A 93 -13.69 -0.47 -3.45
CA GLY A 93 -12.63 -1.23 -4.08
C GLY A 93 -11.46 -1.45 -3.13
N GLU A 94 -10.47 -2.15 -3.63
CA GLU A 94 -9.20 -2.33 -2.95
C GLU A 94 -8.04 -2.21 -3.94
N LEU A 95 -6.90 -1.72 -3.48
CA LEU A 95 -5.64 -1.78 -4.20
C LEU A 95 -4.63 -2.57 -3.37
N ALA A 96 -4.05 -3.60 -3.97
CA ALA A 96 -2.92 -4.34 -3.42
C ALA A 96 -1.63 -3.92 -4.12
N ILE A 97 -0.58 -3.68 -3.33
CA ILE A 97 0.79 -3.46 -3.79
C ILE A 97 1.64 -4.54 -3.16
N SER A 98 2.07 -5.50 -3.96
CA SER A 98 2.99 -6.55 -3.55
C SER A 98 4.40 -6.21 -3.98
N ALA A 99 5.32 -6.34 -3.05
CA ALA A 99 6.76 -6.24 -3.24
C ALA A 99 7.42 -7.53 -2.70
N PRO A 100 8.72 -7.75 -2.93
CA PRO A 100 9.45 -8.84 -2.30
C PRO A 100 9.33 -8.84 -0.77
N SER A 101 9.82 -9.91 -0.16
CA SER A 101 9.95 -9.98 1.30
C SER A 101 10.68 -8.74 1.85
N TRP A 102 10.38 -8.39 3.11
CA TRP A 102 11.00 -7.26 3.78
C TRP A 102 12.53 -7.35 3.77
N ASP A 103 13.09 -8.55 3.95
CA ASP A 103 14.53 -8.78 3.87
C ASP A 103 15.09 -8.42 2.49
N GLU A 104 14.43 -8.83 1.40
CA GLU A 104 14.83 -8.46 0.05
C GLU A 104 14.67 -6.96 -0.21
N LEU A 105 13.61 -6.33 0.30
CA LEU A 105 13.43 -4.88 0.22
C LEU A 105 14.57 -4.14 0.90
N THR A 106 14.99 -4.59 2.09
CA THR A 106 16.09 -3.96 2.82
C THR A 106 17.43 -4.07 2.11
N ALA A 107 17.61 -5.10 1.27
CA ALA A 107 18.79 -5.28 0.46
C ALA A 107 18.77 -4.46 -0.85
N LEU A 108 17.59 -4.21 -1.41
CA LEU A 108 17.42 -3.55 -2.72
C LEU A 108 17.26 -2.03 -2.61
N LEU A 109 16.62 -1.53 -1.55
CA LEU A 109 16.24 -0.13 -1.45
C LEU A 109 17.28 0.71 -0.69
N PRO A 110 17.45 2.00 -1.06
CA PRO A 110 18.43 2.88 -0.41
C PRO A 110 18.08 3.22 1.04
N GLY A 111 16.87 2.89 1.50
CA GLY A 111 16.43 3.09 2.86
C GLY A 111 14.92 2.93 3.01
N GLU A 112 14.49 2.93 4.26
CA GLU A 112 13.10 2.78 4.66
C GLU A 112 12.19 3.88 4.07
N ASP A 113 12.66 5.13 4.00
CA ASP A 113 11.84 6.25 3.51
C ASP A 113 11.40 6.08 2.06
N ALA A 114 12.23 5.48 1.20
CA ALA A 114 11.85 5.21 -0.18
C ALA A 114 10.62 4.29 -0.25
N TYR A 115 10.58 3.24 0.59
CA TYR A 115 9.43 2.32 0.62
C TYR A 115 8.15 3.04 1.06
N TRP A 116 8.24 3.88 2.10
CA TRP A 116 7.06 4.63 2.55
C TRP A 116 6.63 5.72 1.58
N GLU A 117 7.55 6.34 0.84
CA GLU A 117 7.22 7.29 -0.23
C GLU A 117 6.46 6.61 -1.38
N LEU A 118 6.85 5.38 -1.74
CA LEU A 118 6.12 4.56 -2.71
C LEU A 118 4.67 4.30 -2.24
N ILE A 119 4.51 3.83 -1.00
CA ILE A 119 3.19 3.52 -0.43
C ILE A 119 2.34 4.77 -0.29
N ASP A 120 2.91 5.89 0.16
CA ASP A 120 2.22 7.17 0.30
C ASP A 120 1.72 7.71 -1.04
N THR A 121 2.58 7.65 -2.07
CA THR A 121 2.24 8.08 -3.42
C THR A 121 1.12 7.23 -4.00
N ALA A 122 1.18 5.91 -3.84
CA ALA A 122 0.12 5.04 -4.31
C ALA A 122 -1.19 5.25 -3.54
N ALA A 123 -1.13 5.42 -2.22
CA ALA A 123 -2.31 5.71 -1.39
C ALA A 123 -2.98 7.03 -1.78
N MET A 124 -2.19 8.08 -2.05
CA MET A 124 -2.68 9.37 -2.55
C MET A 124 -3.33 9.21 -3.93
N ALA A 125 -2.65 8.58 -4.88
CA ALA A 125 -3.13 8.39 -6.26
C ALA A 125 -4.42 7.56 -6.32
N ALA A 126 -4.55 6.60 -5.40
CA ALA A 126 -5.72 5.75 -5.27
C ALA A 126 -6.88 6.42 -4.50
N GLY A 127 -6.61 7.53 -3.81
CA GLY A 127 -7.58 8.17 -2.90
C GLY A 127 -7.92 7.31 -1.68
N ALA A 128 -6.95 6.52 -1.20
CA ALA A 128 -7.15 5.53 -0.15
C ALA A 128 -7.75 6.14 1.13
N ARG A 129 -8.67 5.42 1.76
CA ARG A 129 -9.28 5.82 3.04
C ARG A 129 -8.48 5.33 4.24
N TYR A 130 -8.01 4.09 4.14
CA TYR A 130 -7.15 3.40 5.09
C TYR A 130 -6.53 2.19 4.38
N GLY A 131 -5.71 1.44 5.09
CA GLY A 131 -5.12 0.21 4.58
C GLY A 131 -4.43 -0.60 5.66
N ALA A 132 -3.74 -1.65 5.23
CA ALA A 132 -2.94 -2.49 6.10
C ALA A 132 -1.73 -3.04 5.36
N VAL A 133 -0.65 -3.25 6.11
CA VAL A 133 0.46 -4.12 5.71
C VAL A 133 0.08 -5.54 6.14
N VAL A 134 -0.21 -6.38 5.15
CA VAL A 134 -0.78 -7.71 5.37
C VAL A 134 0.25 -8.81 5.18
N ASP A 135 0.08 -9.89 5.94
CA ASP A 135 0.81 -11.16 5.77
C ASP A 135 -0.19 -12.26 5.37
N GLY A 136 -0.84 -12.08 4.22
CA GLY A 136 -1.82 -13.03 3.67
C GLY A 136 -3.26 -12.87 4.17
N GLU A 137 -3.50 -12.09 5.24
CA GLU A 137 -4.86 -11.76 5.67
C GLU A 137 -5.50 -10.69 4.76
N PRO A 138 -6.80 -10.84 4.41
CA PRO A 138 -7.50 -9.83 3.62
C PRO A 138 -7.79 -8.57 4.44
N LEU A 139 -7.74 -7.42 3.77
CA LEU A 139 -8.27 -6.16 4.27
C LEU A 139 -9.80 -6.15 4.12
N GLU A 140 -10.51 -5.83 5.20
CA GLU A 140 -11.94 -5.52 5.15
C GLU A 140 -12.13 -4.18 4.43
N THR A 141 -13.09 -4.05 3.51
CA THR A 141 -13.32 -2.82 2.69
C THR A 141 -14.21 -1.77 3.36
N GLU A 142 -14.86 -2.14 4.47
CA GLU A 142 -15.56 -1.23 5.36
C GLU A 142 -14.61 -0.66 6.41
N GLU A 143 -14.71 0.65 6.63
CA GLU A 143 -13.81 1.34 7.55
C GLU A 143 -14.12 0.94 9.00
N PRO A 144 -13.10 0.59 9.81
CA PRO A 144 -13.33 0.21 11.20
C PRO A 144 -14.07 1.30 12.00
N ALA A 145 -15.14 0.90 12.68
CA ALA A 145 -15.97 1.80 13.47
C ALA A 145 -15.52 1.79 14.94
N GLY A 146 -14.78 2.83 15.33
CA GLY A 146 -14.39 3.08 16.72
C GLY A 146 -13.11 2.35 17.16
N VAL A 147 -12.62 2.74 18.34
CA VAL A 147 -11.28 2.39 18.86
C VAL A 147 -11.04 0.87 18.88
N ALA A 148 -12.00 0.10 19.41
CA ALA A 148 -11.85 -1.36 19.54
C ALA A 148 -11.69 -2.08 18.18
N ALA A 149 -12.36 -1.59 17.13
CA ALA A 149 -12.25 -2.16 15.79
C ALA A 149 -10.87 -1.85 15.18
N TRP A 150 -10.34 -0.64 15.41
CA TRP A 150 -8.99 -0.28 14.99
C TRP A 150 -7.90 -1.08 15.73
N GLU A 151 -8.06 -1.29 17.04
CA GLU A 151 -7.12 -2.11 17.82
C GLU A 151 -7.12 -3.58 17.39
N GLU A 152 -8.29 -4.12 17.03
CA GLU A 152 -8.38 -5.45 16.43
C GLU A 152 -7.66 -5.49 15.08
N MET A 153 -7.83 -4.48 14.23
CA MET A 153 -7.16 -4.41 12.93
C MET A 153 -5.63 -4.33 13.07
N VAL A 154 -5.11 -3.56 14.03
CA VAL A 154 -3.66 -3.52 14.35
C VAL A 154 -3.16 -4.86 14.88
N ARG A 155 -3.98 -5.64 15.59
CA ARG A 155 -3.57 -6.98 16.07
C ARG A 155 -3.49 -8.01 14.94
N ARG A 156 -4.36 -7.90 13.93
CA ARG A 156 -4.45 -8.81 12.78
C ARG A 156 -3.36 -8.57 11.74
N HIS A 157 -2.92 -7.33 11.58
CA HIS A 157 -1.98 -6.95 10.52
C HIS A 157 -0.62 -6.55 11.06
N LEU A 158 0.41 -6.57 10.21
CA LEU A 158 1.76 -6.15 10.57
C LEU A 158 1.83 -4.63 10.78
N GLY A 159 0.96 -3.89 10.09
CA GLY A 159 0.76 -2.48 10.27
C GLY A 159 -0.57 -2.05 9.67
N VAL A 160 -1.07 -0.90 10.12
CA VAL A 160 -2.32 -0.29 9.66
C VAL A 160 -2.02 1.12 9.18
N LEU A 161 -2.63 1.50 8.06
CA LEU A 161 -2.60 2.86 7.54
C LEU A 161 -3.97 3.49 7.81
N ALA A 162 -4.04 4.58 8.56
CA ALA A 162 -5.31 5.17 8.97
C ALA A 162 -5.22 6.70 9.00
N ARG A 163 -6.31 7.41 8.72
CA ARG A 163 -6.30 8.88 8.81
C ARG A 163 -6.17 9.31 10.27
N PRO A 164 -5.30 10.28 10.60
CA PRO A 164 -5.30 10.89 11.92
C PRO A 164 -6.70 11.33 12.33
N GLY A 165 -7.13 10.92 13.52
CA GLY A 165 -8.46 11.19 14.06
C GLY A 165 -9.53 10.14 13.74
N SER A 166 -9.30 9.15 12.86
CA SER A 166 -10.28 8.08 12.60
C SER A 166 -10.28 6.97 13.67
N PHE A 167 -9.15 6.79 14.38
CA PHE A 167 -8.92 5.63 15.24
C PHE A 167 -8.99 5.90 16.76
N GLY A 168 -9.25 7.13 17.18
CA GLY A 168 -9.34 7.52 18.60
C GLY A 168 -8.07 7.22 19.41
N ALA A 169 -8.14 7.40 20.74
CA ALA A 169 -6.98 7.21 21.63
C ALA A 169 -7.08 5.85 22.35
N GLY A 170 -6.44 4.83 21.80
CA GLY A 170 -6.22 3.51 22.41
C GLY A 170 -4.72 3.24 22.64
N PRO A 171 -4.32 2.35 23.57
CA PRO A 171 -2.90 2.07 23.84
C PRO A 171 -2.10 1.64 22.60
N ALA A 172 -2.70 0.81 21.73
CA ALA A 172 -2.07 0.37 20.47
C ALA A 172 -2.07 1.44 19.37
N LEU A 173 -2.75 2.57 19.62
CA LEU A 173 -3.01 3.63 18.64
C LEU A 173 -2.44 4.98 19.10
N ALA A 174 -1.80 5.01 20.28
CA ALA A 174 -1.44 6.24 20.99
C ALA A 174 -0.29 7.02 20.32
N ALA A 175 0.56 6.35 19.53
CA ALA A 175 1.66 6.97 18.83
C ALA A 175 1.81 6.37 17.43
N PRO A 176 1.46 7.13 16.38
CA PRO A 176 1.81 6.76 15.02
C PRO A 176 3.29 6.53 14.86
N TYR A 177 3.65 5.46 14.16
CA TYR A 177 5.02 5.17 13.79
C TYR A 177 5.58 6.26 12.84
N ARG A 178 4.76 6.67 11.87
CA ARG A 178 5.02 7.81 10.99
C ARG A 178 3.73 8.32 10.37
N GLU A 179 3.78 9.54 9.87
CA GLU A 179 2.76 10.08 8.96
C GLU A 179 3.27 10.04 7.51
N LEU A 180 2.34 9.85 6.59
CA LEU A 180 2.53 9.80 5.15
C LEU A 180 1.98 11.12 4.56
N PRO A 181 2.86 12.06 4.15
CA PRO A 181 2.46 13.45 3.88
C PRO A 181 1.56 13.64 2.66
N LEU A 182 1.61 12.78 1.63
CA LEU A 182 0.81 12.94 0.41
C LEU A 182 -0.62 12.44 0.60
N SER A 183 -0.78 11.27 1.21
CA SER A 183 -2.07 10.63 1.47
C SER A 183 -2.73 11.11 2.77
N GLY A 184 -1.94 11.67 3.69
CA GLY A 184 -2.38 12.06 5.02
C GLY A 184 -2.68 10.87 5.94
N LEU A 185 -2.17 9.67 5.63
CA LEU A 185 -2.34 8.48 6.45
C LEU A 185 -1.23 8.36 7.49
N ALA A 186 -1.59 7.95 8.70
CA ALA A 186 -0.67 7.53 9.74
C ALA A 186 -0.42 6.02 9.64
N VAL A 187 0.83 5.60 9.75
CA VAL A 187 1.22 4.20 9.90
C VAL A 187 1.21 3.87 11.38
N LEU A 188 0.42 2.86 11.75
CA LEU A 188 0.32 2.29 13.07
C LEU A 188 0.94 0.90 13.00
N LEU A 189 1.92 0.62 13.85
CA LEU A 189 2.57 -0.69 13.91
C LEU A 189 2.16 -1.39 15.20
N ARG A 190 2.15 -2.71 15.14
CA ARG A 190 1.88 -3.57 16.30
C ARG A 190 3.02 -3.51 17.33
#